data_AF-A0A0B1S261-F1
#
_entry.id   AF-A0A0B1S261-F1
#
_cell.length_a   1.000
_cell.length_b   1.000
_cell.length_c   1.000
_cell.angle_alpha   90.00
_cell.angle_beta   90.00
_cell.angle_gamma   90.00
#
_symmetry.space_group_name_H-M   'P 1'
#
loop_
_entity.id
_entity.type
_entity.pdbx_description
1 polymer ?
#
loop_
_entity_poly.entity_id
_entity_poly.type
_entity_poly.pdbx_seq_one_letter_code
_entity_poly.pdbx_strand_id
1 'polypeptide(L)'
;MPESEEIVQLLQGSYINYFHCQRIIEILRETEKDTKNFLGFYSSQRMKDWQEIDSLYRRNGVYLAESAQILQRLVQYEIPGLKKQISKAEQTLADSVKKEKDYLKQAEDGKETLRKKNYSELEFRKTVQGHALRAELLALAADLPSFFSKITDDVIHLKEARDYYINFRNYIHQNKKLSTKVLPLLTLLIEKGPVLTAFEFKYGTTPTRIEPPSFDLLLKEDKV
;
A
#
# COMPACT_ATOMS: atom_id res chain seq x y z
N MET A 1 -33.81 46.65 15.43
CA MET A 1 -33.91 45.60 14.40
C MET A 1 -34.70 44.44 14.98
N PRO A 2 -35.71 43.87 14.31
CA PRO A 2 -35.76 42.42 14.18
C PRO A 2 -34.73 42.05 13.10
N GLU A 3 -33.77 41.23 13.49
CA GLU A 3 -32.69 40.75 12.65
C GLU A 3 -33.22 39.66 11.72
N SER A 4 -33.64 40.02 10.50
CA SER A 4 -33.70 39.00 9.46
C SER A 4 -32.26 38.61 9.14
N GLU A 5 -31.88 37.42 9.59
CA GLU A 5 -30.55 36.83 9.38
C GLU A 5 -30.20 36.77 7.89
N GLU A 6 -31.19 36.58 7.02
CA GLU A 6 -31.04 36.62 5.57
C GLU A 6 -30.65 38.03 5.06
N ILE A 7 -31.26 39.10 5.58
CA ILE A 7 -30.84 40.47 5.22
C ILE A 7 -29.41 40.74 5.72
N VAL A 8 -29.04 40.23 6.90
CA VAL A 8 -27.67 40.37 7.41
C VAL A 8 -26.68 39.67 6.47
N GLN A 9 -26.97 38.46 6.02
CA GLN A 9 -26.13 37.73 5.06
C GLN A 9 -26.01 38.46 3.71
N LEU A 10 -27.12 38.98 3.18
CA LEU A 10 -27.12 39.75 1.93
C LEU A 10 -26.27 41.02 2.01
N LEU A 11 -26.18 41.63 3.19
CA LEU A 11 -25.39 42.84 3.44
C LEU A 11 -23.93 42.56 3.85
N GLN A 12 -23.61 41.35 4.31
CA GLN A 12 -22.24 40.94 4.66
C GLN A 12 -21.34 40.71 3.43
N GLY A 13 -21.93 40.58 2.24
CA GLY A 13 -21.18 40.46 0.99
C GLY A 13 -20.43 41.74 0.61
N SER A 14 -19.31 41.61 -0.11
CA SER A 14 -18.47 42.73 -0.53
C SER A 14 -19.03 43.56 -1.71
N TYR A 15 -20.13 43.11 -2.34
CA TYR A 15 -20.80 43.85 -3.41
C TYR A 15 -22.32 43.66 -3.38
N ILE A 16 -23.06 44.73 -3.10
CA ILE A 16 -24.53 44.76 -3.17
C ILE A 16 -24.93 45.15 -4.58
N ASN A 17 -25.79 44.35 -5.22
CA ASN A 17 -26.33 44.60 -6.55
C ASN A 17 -27.86 44.75 -6.51
N TYR A 18 -28.44 45.12 -7.65
CA TYR A 18 -29.88 45.28 -7.83
C TYR A 18 -30.71 44.08 -7.35
N PHE A 19 -30.25 42.84 -7.60
CA PHE A 19 -30.97 41.63 -7.17
C PHE A 19 -30.95 41.46 -5.65
N HIS A 20 -29.88 41.86 -4.97
CA HIS A 20 -29.84 41.91 -3.51
C HIS A 20 -30.84 42.95 -2.97
N CYS A 21 -30.91 44.13 -3.58
CA CYS A 21 -31.89 45.15 -3.22
C CYS A 21 -33.33 44.64 -3.39
N GLN A 22 -33.63 43.97 -4.51
CA GLN A 22 -34.93 43.35 -4.74
C GLN A 22 -35.26 42.29 -3.68
N ARG A 23 -34.31 41.42 -3.35
CA ARG A 23 -34.49 40.39 -2.32
C ARG A 23 -34.74 40.99 -0.94
N ILE A 24 -34.03 42.05 -0.58
CA ILE A 24 -34.25 42.76 0.69
C ILE A 24 -35.65 43.36 0.74
N ILE A 25 -36.13 43.97 -0.35
CA ILE A 25 -37.50 44.50 -0.43
C ILE A 25 -38.53 43.37 -0.28
N GLU A 26 -38.33 42.21 -0.91
CA GLU A 26 -39.21 41.04 -0.74
C GLU A 26 -39.29 40.61 0.72
N ILE A 27 -38.15 40.43 1.38
CA ILE A 27 -38.11 40.04 2.80
C ILE A 27 -38.84 41.08 3.64
N LEU A 28 -38.59 42.38 3.41
CA LEU A 28 -39.27 43.45 4.14
C LEU A 28 -40.78 43.46 3.92
N ARG A 29 -41.27 43.10 2.73
CA ARG A 29 -42.72 43.00 2.45
C ARG A 29 -43.36 41.89 3.28
N GLU A 30 -42.65 40.80 3.51
CA GLU A 30 -43.12 39.67 4.32
C GLU A 30 -43.04 39.98 5.82
N THR A 31 -41.92 40.57 6.28
CA THR A 31 -41.68 40.82 7.71
C THR A 31 -42.39 42.06 8.26
N GLU A 32 -42.73 43.05 7.42
CA GLU A 32 -43.34 44.32 7.85
C GLU A 32 -44.79 44.51 7.33
N LYS A 33 -45.47 43.40 7.06
CA LYS A 33 -46.81 43.35 6.44
C LYS A 33 -47.87 44.20 7.14
N ASP A 34 -47.78 44.35 8.46
CA ASP A 34 -48.75 45.07 9.30
C ASP A 34 -48.44 46.57 9.48
N THR A 35 -47.37 47.09 8.86
CA THR A 35 -46.93 48.49 9.03
C THR A 35 -47.51 49.45 7.97
N LYS A 36 -48.55 49.06 7.25
CA LYS A 36 -49.16 49.92 6.22
C LYS A 36 -50.02 51.01 6.83
N ASN A 37 -49.93 52.22 6.29
CA ASN A 37 -50.82 53.32 6.67
C ASN A 37 -52.23 53.12 6.08
N PHE A 38 -53.18 53.97 6.46
CA PHE A 38 -54.58 53.90 6.02
C PHE A 38 -54.76 53.96 4.49
N LEU A 39 -53.76 54.46 3.76
CA LEU A 39 -53.73 54.53 2.29
C LEU A 39 -53.01 53.32 1.64
N GLY A 40 -52.58 52.33 2.43
CA GLY A 40 -51.92 51.12 1.95
C GLY A 40 -50.42 51.26 1.69
N PHE A 41 -49.80 52.41 1.96
CA PHE A 41 -48.35 52.60 1.85
C PHE A 41 -47.62 52.08 3.09
N TYR A 42 -46.44 51.49 2.90
CA TYR A 42 -45.60 51.10 4.03
C TYR A 42 -45.12 52.33 4.82
N SER A 43 -45.33 52.33 6.14
CA SER A 43 -44.95 53.45 7.00
C SER A 43 -43.48 53.41 7.44
N SER A 44 -42.89 52.21 7.47
CA SER A 44 -41.50 51.92 7.82
C SER A 44 -40.48 52.70 6.99
N GLN A 45 -39.57 53.40 7.67
CA GLN A 45 -38.48 54.14 7.02
C GLN A 45 -37.58 53.19 6.21
N ARG A 46 -37.27 52.02 6.75
CA ARG A 46 -36.43 51.01 6.09
C ARG A 46 -37.03 50.58 4.75
N MET A 47 -38.33 50.27 4.71
CA MET A 47 -39.00 49.93 3.46
C MET A 47 -38.95 51.08 2.45
N LYS A 48 -39.12 52.34 2.90
CA LYS A 48 -39.03 53.52 2.04
C LYS A 48 -37.62 53.69 1.46
N ASP A 49 -36.59 53.56 2.29
CA ASP A 49 -35.19 53.68 1.85
C ASP A 49 -34.84 52.63 0.79
N TRP A 50 -35.23 51.37 1.00
CA TRP A 50 -34.99 50.31 0.01
C TRP A 50 -35.81 50.50 -1.28
N GLN A 51 -37.05 51.00 -1.19
CA GLN A 51 -37.85 51.36 -2.37
C GLN A 51 -37.25 52.54 -3.14
N GLU A 52 -36.65 53.51 -2.45
CA GLU A 52 -35.94 54.61 -3.09
C GLU A 52 -34.73 54.10 -3.86
N ILE A 53 -33.92 53.23 -3.24
CA ILE A 53 -32.77 52.57 -3.90
C ILE A 53 -33.24 51.81 -5.16
N ASP A 54 -34.34 51.05 -5.09
CA ASP A 54 -34.92 50.39 -6.26
C ASP A 54 -35.31 51.38 -7.37
N SER A 55 -35.94 52.50 -7.00
CA SER A 55 -36.32 53.54 -7.95
C SER A 55 -35.10 54.16 -8.64
N LEU A 56 -33.99 54.34 -7.92
CA LEU A 56 -32.73 54.85 -8.45
C LEU A 56 -32.07 53.86 -9.41
N TYR A 57 -32.12 52.56 -9.10
CA TYR A 57 -31.67 51.50 -10.00
C TYR A 57 -32.49 51.42 -11.29
N ARG A 58 -33.81 51.62 -11.20
CA ARG A 58 -34.71 51.60 -12.37
C ARG A 58 -34.56 52.84 -13.24
N ARG A 59 -34.21 53.99 -12.62
CA ARG A 59 -33.98 55.25 -13.33
C ARG A 59 -32.85 55.07 -14.35
N ASN A 60 -33.09 55.50 -15.58
CA ASN A 60 -32.14 55.39 -16.70
C ASN A 60 -31.65 53.96 -17.00
N GLY A 61 -32.32 52.93 -16.47
CA GLY A 61 -31.98 51.53 -16.75
C GLY A 61 -30.68 51.03 -16.11
N VAL A 62 -30.21 51.62 -15.01
CA VAL A 62 -28.98 51.19 -14.32
C VAL A 62 -29.01 49.69 -13.95
N TYR A 63 -30.17 49.20 -13.50
CA TYR A 63 -30.37 47.77 -13.22
C TYR A 63 -30.10 46.86 -14.42
N LEU A 64 -30.40 47.31 -15.65
CA LEU A 64 -30.14 46.55 -16.88
C LEU A 64 -28.64 46.50 -17.18
N ALA A 65 -27.94 47.62 -17.01
CA ALA A 65 -26.49 47.68 -17.22
C ALA A 65 -25.75 46.76 -16.23
N GLU A 66 -26.11 46.80 -14.95
CA GLU A 66 -25.52 45.91 -13.93
C GLU A 66 -25.88 44.43 -14.20
N SER A 67 -27.14 44.15 -14.57
CA SER A 67 -27.56 42.79 -14.93
C SER A 67 -26.79 42.24 -16.14
N ALA A 68 -26.58 43.07 -17.17
CA ALA A 68 -25.80 42.69 -18.35
C ALA A 68 -24.34 42.41 -18.00
N GLN A 69 -23.73 43.22 -17.13
CA GLN A 69 -22.36 43.00 -16.66
C GLN A 69 -22.23 41.70 -15.86
N ILE A 70 -23.17 41.42 -14.95
CA ILE A 70 -23.22 40.16 -14.19
C ILE A 70 -23.36 38.98 -15.15
N LEU A 71 -24.29 39.05 -16.10
CA LEU A 71 -24.51 38.00 -17.09
C LEU A 71 -23.27 37.75 -17.95
N GLN A 72 -22.62 38.81 -18.43
CA GLN A 72 -21.40 38.73 -19.20
C GLN A 72 -20.30 38.01 -18.41
N ARG A 73 -20.09 38.38 -17.14
CA ARG A 73 -19.10 37.73 -16.28
C ARG A 73 -19.43 36.24 -16.06
N LEU A 74 -20.69 35.92 -15.80
CA LEU A 74 -21.15 34.54 -15.61
C LEU A 74 -20.87 33.68 -16.84
N VAL A 75 -21.24 34.17 -18.02
CA VAL A 75 -21.10 33.43 -19.29
C VAL A 75 -19.64 33.31 -19.72
N GLN A 76 -18.84 34.38 -19.57
CA GLN A 76 -17.47 34.41 -20.07
C GLN A 76 -16.45 33.75 -19.14
N TYR A 77 -16.67 33.79 -17.82
CA TYR A 77 -15.64 33.38 -16.86
C TYR A 77 -16.14 32.34 -15.85
N GLU A 78 -17.26 32.61 -15.17
CA GLU A 78 -17.69 31.76 -14.05
C GLU A 78 -18.15 30.38 -14.54
N ILE A 79 -19.05 30.31 -15.52
CA ILE A 79 -19.55 29.04 -16.06
C ILE A 79 -18.41 28.21 -16.69
N PRO A 80 -17.53 28.77 -17.57
CA PRO A 80 -16.38 28.02 -18.06
C PRO A 80 -15.43 27.56 -16.96
N GLY A 81 -15.18 28.40 -15.94
CA GLY A 81 -14.38 28.06 -14.78
C GLY A 81 -14.94 26.88 -14.00
N LEU A 82 -16.24 26.90 -13.70
CA LEU A 82 -16.96 25.83 -13.02
C LEU A 82 -16.95 24.54 -13.86
N LYS A 83 -17.19 24.61 -15.17
CA LYS A 83 -17.11 23.45 -16.07
C LYS A 83 -15.73 22.79 -16.03
N LYS A 84 -14.66 23.59 -16.03
CA LYS A 84 -13.29 23.09 -15.92
C LYS A 84 -13.02 22.42 -14.57
N GLN A 85 -13.56 22.98 -13.48
CA GLN A 85 -13.45 22.38 -12.14
C GLN A 85 -14.20 21.04 -12.07
N ILE A 86 -15.42 20.96 -12.62
CA ILE A 86 -16.20 19.72 -12.70
C ILE A 86 -15.44 18.65 -13.47
N SER A 87 -14.93 18.98 -14.66
CA SER A 87 -14.16 18.02 -15.48
C SER A 87 -12.91 17.50 -14.75
N LYS A 88 -12.22 18.36 -14.00
CA LYS A 88 -11.08 17.94 -13.17
C LYS A 88 -11.50 17.02 -12.02
N ALA A 89 -12.64 17.29 -11.39
CA ALA A 89 -13.19 16.45 -10.33
C ALA A 89 -13.61 15.08 -10.87
N GLU A 90 -14.26 15.02 -12.03
CA GLU A 90 -14.62 13.78 -12.73
C GLU A 90 -13.40 12.94 -13.09
N GLN A 91 -12.34 13.57 -13.63
CA GLN A 91 -11.08 12.88 -13.90
C GLN A 91 -10.46 12.31 -12.62
N THR A 92 -10.43 13.09 -11.54
CA THR A 92 -9.89 12.66 -10.25
C THR A 92 -10.70 11.50 -9.67
N LEU A 93 -12.02 11.51 -9.84
CA LEU A 93 -12.90 10.42 -9.43
C LEU A 93 -12.60 9.15 -10.21
N ALA A 94 -12.50 9.24 -11.54
CA ALA A 94 -12.19 8.09 -12.40
C ALA A 94 -10.84 7.45 -12.03
N ASP A 95 -9.81 8.28 -11.80
CA ASP A 95 -8.49 7.80 -11.37
C ASP A 95 -8.53 7.13 -9.99
N SER A 96 -9.36 7.65 -9.07
CA SER A 96 -9.53 7.08 -7.73
C SER A 96 -10.22 5.72 -7.78
N VAL A 97 -11.28 5.57 -8.59
CA VAL A 97 -11.96 4.29 -8.82
C VAL A 97 -11.02 3.27 -9.45
N LYS A 98 -10.18 3.69 -10.40
CA LYS A 98 -9.17 2.82 -11.00
C LYS A 98 -8.16 2.34 -9.95
N LYS A 99 -7.64 3.25 -9.12
CA LYS A 99 -6.71 2.91 -8.03
C LYS A 99 -7.32 1.95 -7.02
N GLU A 100 -8.58 2.15 -6.65
CA GLU A 100 -9.29 1.24 -5.75
C GLU A 100 -9.29 -0.19 -6.30
N LYS A 101 -9.64 -0.37 -7.58
CA LYS A 101 -9.62 -1.68 -8.23
C LYS A 101 -8.22 -2.30 -8.25
N ASP A 102 -7.20 -1.49 -8.53
CA ASP A 102 -5.80 -1.95 -8.54
C ASP A 102 -5.35 -2.39 -7.13
N TYR A 103 -5.74 -1.66 -6.08
CA TYR A 103 -5.44 -2.03 -4.69
C TYR A 103 -6.18 -3.30 -4.25
N LEU A 104 -7.44 -3.46 -4.64
CA LEU A 104 -8.18 -4.70 -4.38
C LEU A 104 -7.49 -5.90 -5.03
N LYS A 105 -7.06 -5.75 -6.29
CA LYS A 105 -6.32 -6.80 -6.99
C LYS A 105 -4.98 -7.11 -6.29
N GLN A 106 -4.21 -6.09 -5.91
CA GLN A 106 -2.97 -6.29 -5.15
C GLN A 106 -3.19 -6.99 -3.81
N ALA A 107 -4.28 -6.67 -3.12
CA ALA A 107 -4.64 -7.34 -1.87
C ALA A 107 -4.95 -8.83 -2.08
N GLU A 108 -5.71 -9.18 -3.12
CA GLU A 108 -5.98 -10.57 -3.48
C GLU A 108 -4.72 -11.32 -3.92
N ASP A 109 -3.89 -10.72 -4.77
CA ASP A 109 -2.60 -11.29 -5.19
C ASP A 109 -1.66 -11.51 -3.98
N GLY A 110 -1.68 -10.59 -3.02
CA GLY A 110 -0.96 -10.70 -1.76
C GLY A 110 -1.47 -11.85 -0.90
N LYS A 111 -2.80 -11.99 -0.75
CA LYS A 111 -3.41 -13.13 -0.03
C LYS A 111 -3.04 -14.46 -0.65
N GLU A 112 -3.09 -14.57 -1.98
CA GLU A 112 -2.73 -15.81 -2.68
C GLU A 112 -1.24 -16.13 -2.51
N THR A 113 -0.37 -15.11 -2.54
CA THR A 113 1.06 -15.29 -2.27
C THR A 113 1.31 -15.78 -0.84
N LEU A 114 0.63 -15.21 0.15
CA LEU A 114 0.71 -15.66 1.54
C LEU A 114 0.16 -17.08 1.71
N ARG A 115 -0.96 -17.40 1.05
CA ARG A 115 -1.53 -18.74 1.03
C ARG A 115 -0.54 -19.76 0.47
N LYS A 116 0.12 -19.47 -0.66
CA LYS A 116 1.18 -20.33 -1.22
C LYS A 116 2.36 -20.52 -0.28
N LYS A 117 2.84 -19.45 0.35
CA LYS A 117 3.90 -19.53 1.39
C LYS A 117 3.47 -20.39 2.58
N ASN A 118 2.25 -20.19 3.06
CA ASN A 118 1.68 -20.98 4.14
C ASN A 118 1.52 -22.46 3.74
N TYR A 119 1.21 -22.79 2.48
CA TYR A 119 1.21 -24.18 2.01
C TYR A 119 2.61 -24.80 1.99
N SER A 120 3.62 -24.08 1.52
CA SER A 120 5.02 -24.55 1.59
C SER A 120 5.51 -24.69 3.04
N GLU A 121 5.07 -23.80 3.92
CA GLU A 121 5.36 -23.87 5.35
C GLU A 121 4.54 -24.97 6.03
N LEU A 122 3.32 -25.27 5.56
CA LEU A 122 2.50 -26.39 6.04
C LEU A 122 3.10 -27.73 5.63
N GLU A 123 3.74 -27.83 4.46
CA GLU A 123 4.54 -29.01 4.09
C GLU A 123 5.73 -29.19 5.04
N PHE A 124 6.40 -28.11 5.43
CA PHE A 124 7.42 -28.15 6.49
C PHE A 124 6.81 -28.52 7.87
N ARG A 125 5.61 -28.02 8.19
CA ARG A 125 4.87 -28.36 9.42
C ARG A 125 4.26 -29.76 9.43
N LYS A 126 4.13 -30.45 8.28
CA LYS A 126 3.84 -31.90 8.27
C LYS A 126 5.00 -32.70 8.86
N THR A 127 6.23 -32.18 8.79
CA THR A 127 7.42 -32.75 9.43
C THR A 127 7.58 -32.23 10.87
N VAL A 128 7.05 -31.05 11.21
CA VAL A 128 7.16 -30.39 12.52
C VAL A 128 5.76 -29.93 12.98
N GLN A 129 5.12 -30.73 13.84
CA GLN A 129 3.75 -30.50 14.34
C GLN A 129 3.63 -29.23 15.22
N GLY A 130 4.74 -28.75 15.79
CA GLY A 130 4.82 -27.51 16.56
C GLY A 130 4.28 -27.60 17.98
N HIS A 131 4.13 -28.80 18.54
CA HIS A 131 3.69 -29.00 19.94
C HIS A 131 4.87 -28.82 20.91
N ALA A 132 6.06 -29.22 20.51
CA ALA A 132 7.31 -29.01 21.26
C ALA A 132 8.43 -28.66 20.26
N LEU A 133 8.41 -27.42 19.76
CA LEU A 133 9.25 -26.98 18.64
C LEU A 133 10.73 -27.27 18.89
N ARG A 134 11.20 -27.08 20.13
CA ARG A 134 12.59 -27.36 20.51
C ARG A 134 12.91 -28.84 20.38
N ALA A 135 12.02 -29.72 20.85
CA ALA A 135 12.20 -31.16 20.79
C ALA A 135 12.13 -31.69 19.35
N GLU A 136 11.20 -31.17 18.55
CA GLU A 136 11.01 -31.56 17.14
C GLU A 136 12.21 -31.17 16.27
N LEU A 137 12.75 -29.95 16.44
CA LEU A 137 13.95 -29.50 15.72
C LEU A 137 15.19 -30.32 16.12
N LEU A 138 15.31 -30.65 17.41
CA LEU A 138 16.41 -31.48 17.90
C LEU A 138 16.28 -32.94 17.43
N ALA A 139 15.06 -33.48 17.31
CA ALA A 139 14.82 -34.81 16.73
C ALA A 139 15.19 -34.86 15.24
N LEU A 140 14.87 -33.81 14.48
CA LEU A 140 15.30 -33.68 13.09
C LEU A 140 16.84 -33.60 13.00
N ALA A 141 17.47 -32.80 13.87
CA ALA A 141 18.93 -32.72 13.98
C ALA A 141 19.58 -34.06 14.36
N ALA A 142 18.88 -34.91 15.13
CA ALA A 142 19.35 -36.25 15.50
C ALA A 142 19.27 -37.26 14.33
N ASP A 143 18.40 -37.04 13.34
CA ASP A 143 18.28 -37.92 12.17
C ASP A 143 19.28 -37.56 11.05
N LEU A 144 19.83 -36.33 11.05
CA LEU A 144 20.83 -35.89 10.08
C LEU A 144 22.04 -36.82 9.94
N PRO A 145 22.67 -37.33 11.02
CA PRO A 145 23.77 -38.30 10.92
C PRO A 145 23.39 -39.57 10.16
N SER A 146 22.16 -40.08 10.36
CA SER A 146 21.65 -41.27 9.68
C SER A 146 21.48 -41.01 8.19
N PHE A 147 20.94 -39.84 7.85
CA PHE A 147 20.76 -39.36 6.49
C PHE A 147 22.10 -39.20 5.76
N PHE A 148 23.08 -38.55 6.39
CA PHE A 148 24.41 -38.39 5.80
C PHE A 148 25.13 -39.71 5.63
N SER A 149 25.00 -40.65 6.57
CA SER A 149 25.57 -42.01 6.42
C SER A 149 25.08 -42.67 5.13
N LYS A 150 23.77 -42.67 4.89
CA LYS A 150 23.17 -43.23 3.66
C LYS A 150 23.75 -42.61 2.40
N ILE A 151 23.88 -41.27 2.38
CA ILE A 151 24.46 -40.57 1.23
C ILE A 151 25.93 -40.97 1.03
N THR A 152 26.74 -41.04 2.10
CA THR A 152 28.13 -41.47 1.96
C THR A 152 28.25 -42.92 1.52
N ASP A 153 27.35 -43.80 1.94
CA ASP A 153 27.30 -45.18 1.49
C ASP A 153 27.01 -45.25 -0.02
N ASP A 154 26.06 -44.46 -0.51
CA ASP A 154 25.78 -44.34 -1.95
C ASP A 154 26.97 -43.79 -2.74
N VAL A 155 27.67 -42.81 -2.16
CA VAL A 155 28.84 -42.15 -2.78
C VAL A 155 30.03 -43.10 -2.92
N ILE A 156 30.18 -44.12 -2.07
CA ILE A 156 31.25 -45.13 -2.18
C ILE A 156 31.18 -45.86 -3.53
N HIS A 157 29.98 -46.09 -4.08
CA HIS A 157 29.81 -46.73 -5.38
C HIS A 157 30.37 -45.91 -6.55
N LEU A 158 30.59 -44.60 -6.37
CA LEU A 158 31.21 -43.73 -7.38
C LEU A 158 32.73 -43.86 -7.43
N LYS A 159 33.35 -44.66 -6.54
CA LYS A 159 34.80 -44.85 -6.48
C LYS A 159 35.40 -45.31 -7.80
N GLU A 160 34.82 -46.32 -8.42
CA GLU A 160 35.33 -46.91 -9.67
C GLU A 160 35.25 -45.93 -10.84
N ALA A 161 34.15 -45.18 -10.95
CA ALA A 161 33.97 -44.14 -11.96
C ALA A 161 34.99 -43.00 -11.77
N ARG A 162 35.25 -42.61 -10.52
CA ARG A 162 36.25 -41.61 -10.16
C ARG A 162 37.68 -42.09 -10.50
N ASP A 163 38.00 -43.34 -10.19
CA ASP A 163 39.31 -43.94 -10.48
C ASP A 163 39.54 -44.06 -11.99
N TYR A 164 38.51 -44.46 -12.74
CA TYR A 164 38.53 -44.45 -14.21
C TYR A 164 38.81 -43.06 -14.76
N TYR A 165 38.12 -42.03 -14.27
CA TYR A 165 38.33 -40.65 -14.71
C TYR A 165 39.76 -40.15 -14.41
N ILE A 166 40.31 -40.48 -13.24
CA ILE A 166 41.70 -40.15 -12.88
C ILE A 166 42.68 -40.83 -13.84
N ASN A 167 42.51 -42.13 -14.10
CA ASN A 167 43.36 -42.90 -15.01
C ASN A 167 43.28 -42.40 -16.45
N PHE A 168 42.06 -42.12 -16.94
CA PHE A 168 41.83 -41.54 -18.26
C PHE A 168 42.50 -40.18 -18.41
N ARG A 169 42.36 -39.29 -17.41
CA ARG A 169 43.02 -37.99 -17.39
C ARG A 169 44.55 -38.14 -17.42
N ASN A 170 45.11 -39.03 -16.62
CA ASN A 170 46.56 -39.29 -16.57
C ASN A 170 47.10 -39.80 -17.92
N TYR A 171 46.33 -40.68 -18.58
CA TYR A 171 46.64 -41.18 -19.91
C TYR A 171 46.68 -40.06 -20.96
N ILE A 172 45.62 -39.24 -21.04
CA ILE A 172 45.54 -38.12 -22.00
C ILE A 172 46.66 -37.09 -21.79
N HIS A 173 47.03 -36.83 -20.54
CA HIS A 173 48.05 -35.84 -20.21
C HIS A 173 49.47 -36.41 -20.06
N GLN A 174 49.71 -37.67 -20.46
CA GLN A 174 51.03 -38.32 -20.42
C GLN A 174 51.70 -38.23 -19.03
N ASN A 175 50.92 -38.41 -17.97
CA ASN A 175 51.37 -38.31 -16.57
C ASN A 175 51.98 -36.95 -16.16
N LYS A 176 51.70 -35.85 -16.89
CA LYS A 176 52.08 -34.50 -16.45
C LYS A 176 51.27 -34.10 -15.20
N LYS A 177 51.95 -33.69 -14.13
CA LYS A 177 51.30 -33.21 -12.89
C LYS A 177 50.52 -31.92 -13.17
N LEU A 178 49.20 -32.00 -13.17
CA LEU A 178 48.31 -30.85 -13.25
C LEU A 178 48.07 -30.27 -11.83
N SER A 179 48.07 -28.96 -11.71
CA SER A 179 47.95 -28.23 -10.43
C SER A 179 46.61 -28.46 -9.69
N THR A 180 45.55 -28.80 -10.43
CA THR A 180 44.19 -28.91 -9.89
C THR A 180 43.87 -30.32 -9.37
N LYS A 181 43.47 -30.40 -8.09
CA LYS A 181 42.92 -31.61 -7.46
C LYS A 181 41.59 -31.97 -8.13
N VAL A 182 41.45 -33.23 -8.56
CA VAL A 182 40.24 -33.74 -9.22
C VAL A 182 39.24 -34.17 -8.17
N LEU A 183 38.01 -33.66 -8.27
CA LEU A 183 36.88 -34.02 -7.40
C LEU A 183 37.28 -34.12 -5.91
N PRO A 184 37.81 -33.03 -5.31
CA PRO A 184 38.39 -33.08 -3.97
C PRO A 184 37.36 -33.47 -2.90
N LEU A 185 36.11 -33.02 -3.03
CA LEU A 185 35.03 -33.38 -2.11
C LEU A 185 34.67 -34.86 -2.21
N LEU A 186 34.52 -35.39 -3.43
CA LEU A 186 34.21 -36.80 -3.65
C LEU A 186 35.32 -37.71 -3.11
N THR A 187 36.58 -37.31 -3.33
CA THR A 187 37.74 -38.05 -2.81
C THR A 187 37.71 -38.11 -1.29
N LEU A 188 37.48 -36.97 -0.63
CA LEU A 188 37.40 -36.89 0.83
C LEU A 188 36.18 -37.63 1.40
N LEU A 189 35.03 -37.61 0.72
CA LEU A 189 33.84 -38.35 1.13
C LEU A 189 34.03 -39.86 1.03
N ILE A 190 34.72 -40.35 -0.01
CA ILE A 190 35.02 -41.79 -0.14
C ILE A 190 36.08 -42.24 0.88
N GLU A 191 37.02 -41.37 1.26
CA GLU A 191 38.09 -41.69 2.22
C GLU A 191 37.64 -41.62 3.68
N LYS A 192 36.82 -40.61 4.04
CA LYS A 192 36.43 -40.33 5.43
C LYS A 192 34.96 -40.61 5.74
N GLY A 193 34.13 -40.83 4.73
CA GLY A 193 32.71 -41.15 4.91
C GLY A 193 31.95 -40.08 5.70
N PRO A 194 30.98 -40.47 6.55
CA PRO A 194 30.08 -39.53 7.24
C PRO A 194 30.77 -38.69 8.33
N VAL A 195 32.04 -38.99 8.64
CA VAL A 195 32.84 -38.26 9.64
C VAL A 195 33.50 -37.02 9.04
N LEU A 196 33.43 -36.82 7.71
CA LEU A 196 34.00 -35.66 7.04
C LEU A 196 33.36 -34.36 7.53
N THR A 197 34.18 -33.45 8.03
CA THR A 197 33.72 -32.12 8.45
C THR A 197 33.89 -31.06 7.36
N ALA A 198 33.00 -30.06 7.36
CA ALA A 198 33.16 -28.89 6.49
C ALA A 198 34.48 -28.14 6.74
N PHE A 199 34.99 -28.21 7.98
CA PHE A 199 36.29 -27.66 8.37
C PHE A 199 37.44 -28.38 7.65
N GLU A 200 37.44 -29.71 7.64
CA GLU A 200 38.44 -30.51 6.92
C GLU A 200 38.42 -30.27 5.42
N PHE A 201 37.23 -30.13 4.83
CA PHE A 201 37.11 -29.80 3.41
C PHE A 201 37.72 -28.43 3.09
N LYS A 202 37.48 -27.42 3.95
CA LYS A 202 37.93 -26.05 3.71
C LYS A 202 39.41 -25.82 4.01
N TYR A 203 39.94 -26.45 5.06
CA TYR A 203 41.29 -26.16 5.58
C TYR A 203 42.25 -27.34 5.46
N GLY A 204 41.80 -28.51 5.00
CA GLY A 204 42.64 -29.69 4.81
C GLY A 204 43.21 -30.29 6.11
N THR A 205 42.77 -29.82 7.27
CA THR A 205 43.23 -30.24 8.60
C THR A 205 42.05 -30.72 9.44
N THR A 206 42.27 -31.77 10.23
CA THR A 206 41.25 -32.32 11.12
C THR A 206 40.99 -31.36 12.28
N PRO A 207 39.72 -31.05 12.60
CA PRO A 207 39.38 -30.16 13.71
C PRO A 207 39.87 -30.73 15.04
N THR A 208 40.28 -29.86 15.95
CA THR A 208 40.78 -30.22 17.29
C THR A 208 39.71 -30.90 18.15
N ARG A 209 38.43 -30.56 17.92
CA ARG A 209 37.28 -31.15 18.62
C ARG A 209 36.03 -30.99 17.75
N ILE A 210 35.19 -32.02 17.72
CA ILE A 210 33.84 -31.97 17.15
C ILE A 210 32.87 -32.06 18.31
N GLU A 211 32.06 -31.02 18.50
CA GLU A 211 31.02 -30.99 19.54
C GLU A 211 29.67 -31.28 18.91
N PRO A 212 29.05 -32.44 19.20
CA PRO A 212 27.69 -32.70 18.72
C PRO A 212 26.69 -31.78 19.43
N PRO A 213 25.53 -31.50 18.82
CA PRO A 213 24.48 -30.75 19.49
C PRO A 213 24.08 -31.45 20.80
N SER A 214 23.95 -30.66 21.87
CA SER A 214 23.60 -31.17 23.21
C SER A 214 22.14 -31.64 23.25
N PHE A 215 21.95 -32.95 23.08
CA PHE A 215 20.63 -33.59 23.13
C PHE A 215 20.03 -33.67 24.53
N ASP A 216 20.78 -33.37 25.60
CA ASP A 216 20.25 -33.23 26.98
C ASP A 216 19.14 -32.18 27.10
N LEU A 217 19.04 -31.30 26.10
CA LEU A 217 17.99 -30.29 25.97
C LEU A 217 16.67 -30.83 25.42
N LEU A 218 16.62 -32.08 24.94
CA LEU A 218 15.39 -32.79 24.54
C LEU A 218 14.51 -33.17 25.74
N LEU A 219 15.12 -33.32 26.92
CA LEU A 219 14.46 -33.76 28.16
C LEU A 219 13.92 -32.60 29.02
N LYS A 220 14.20 -31.35 28.62
CA LYS A 220 13.70 -30.17 29.31
C LYS A 220 12.41 -29.73 28.62
N GLU A 221 11.30 -29.74 29.36
CA GLU A 221 10.03 -29.20 28.90
C GLU A 221 10.22 -27.74 28.44
N ASP A 222 9.58 -27.39 27.32
CA ASP A 222 9.46 -26.01 26.88
C ASP A 222 8.70 -25.25 27.98
N LYS A 223 9.41 -24.42 28.76
CA LYS A 223 8.77 -23.55 29.75
C LYS A 223 7.84 -22.61 29.00
N VAL A 224 6.55 -22.69 29.33
CA VAL A 224 5.46 -21.80 28.85
C VAL A 224 5.83 -20.34 29.04
#